data_AF-A0A7C5XTY0-F1
#
_entry.id   AF-A0A7C5XTY0-F1
#
_cell.length_a   1.000
_cell.length_b   1.000
_cell.length_c   1.000
_cell.angle_alpha   90.00
_cell.angle_beta   90.00
_cell.angle_gamma   90.00
#
_symmetry.space_group_name_H-M   'P 1'
#
loop_
_entity.id
_entity.type
_entity.pdbx_description
1 polymer ?
#
loop_
_entity_poly.entity_id
_entity_poly.type
_entity_poly.pdbx_seq_one_letter_code
_entity_poly.pdbx_strand_id
1 'polypeptide(L)'
;MRAALRALRWLLAAGTAALAAGVLAFAAAYVYIAPRLPDIEALREVRLQVPLRVLARDGSLIAEFGEKRRVPLELDRIPPRLVQAFLAAEDDRFYEHPGVDWQGLLRAAVALVRTGE
;
A
#
# COMPACT_ATOMS: atom_id res chain seq x y z
N MET A 1 10.54 -40.30 28.21
CA MET A 1 9.76 -40.41 26.96
C MET A 1 8.32 -39.89 27.06
N ARG A 2 7.47 -40.36 27.99
CA ARG A 2 6.05 -39.94 28.10
C ARG A 2 5.81 -38.46 28.47
N ALA A 3 6.73 -37.82 29.19
CA ALA A 3 6.64 -36.39 29.51
C ALA A 3 6.95 -35.51 28.27
N ALA A 4 7.98 -35.87 27.50
CA ALA A 4 8.33 -35.20 26.26
C ALA A 4 7.22 -35.27 25.21
N LEU A 5 6.58 -36.44 25.05
CA LEU A 5 5.43 -36.61 24.14
C LEU A 5 4.21 -35.78 24.58
N ARG A 6 3.98 -35.63 25.88
CA ARG A 6 2.91 -34.77 26.41
C ARG A 6 3.21 -33.29 26.15
N ALA A 7 4.44 -32.84 26.40
CA ALA A 7 4.87 -31.47 26.12
C ALA A 7 4.75 -31.14 24.62
N LEU A 8 5.19 -32.06 23.75
CA LEU A 8 5.05 -31.92 22.29
C LEU A 8 3.59 -31.80 21.88
N ARG A 9 2.70 -32.63 22.44
CA ARG A 9 1.25 -32.56 22.15
C ARG A 9 0.64 -31.22 22.56
N TRP A 10 1.04 -30.68 23.72
CA TRP A 10 0.57 -29.36 24.17
C TRP A 10 1.10 -28.22 23.32
N LEU A 11 2.36 -28.28 22.89
CA LEU A 11 2.93 -27.29 21.96
C LEU A 11 2.21 -27.31 20.61
N LEU A 12 1.94 -28.49 20.06
CA LEU A 12 1.19 -28.63 18.81
C LEU A 12 -0.25 -28.11 18.96
N ALA A 13 -0.93 -28.44 20.07
CA ALA A 13 -2.28 -27.95 20.34
C ALA A 13 -2.33 -26.42 20.54
N ALA A 14 -1.32 -25.83 21.20
CA ALA A 14 -1.21 -24.39 21.34
C ALA A 14 -0.93 -23.72 19.98
N GLY A 15 -0.05 -24.29 19.16
CA GLY A 15 0.25 -23.80 17.82
C GLY A 15 -0.97 -23.85 16.90
N THR A 16 -1.74 -24.94 16.92
CA THR A 16 -2.97 -25.05 16.13
C THR A 16 -4.05 -24.10 16.61
N ALA A 17 -4.21 -23.92 17.92
CA ALA A 17 -5.15 -22.94 18.49
C ALA A 17 -4.77 -21.49 18.12
N ALA A 18 -3.48 -21.13 18.18
CA ALA A 18 -3.00 -19.83 17.78
C ALA A 18 -3.21 -19.55 16.28
N LEU A 19 -2.94 -20.54 15.43
CA LEU A 19 -3.21 -20.44 13.99
C LEU A 19 -4.71 -20.25 13.72
N ALA A 20 -5.57 -21.05 14.37
CA ALA A 20 -7.02 -20.94 14.24
C ALA A 20 -7.51 -19.55 14.69
N ALA A 21 -7.01 -19.03 15.81
CA ALA A 21 -7.31 -17.68 16.27
C ALA A 21 -6.85 -16.61 15.28
N GLY A 22 -5.66 -16.75 14.70
CA GLY A 22 -5.16 -15.84 13.66
C GLY A 22 -6.02 -15.83 12.40
N VAL A 23 -6.43 -17.01 11.92
CA VAL A 23 -7.35 -17.14 10.78
C VAL A 23 -8.71 -16.50 11.08
N LEU A 24 -9.26 -16.74 12.28
CA LEU A 24 -10.52 -16.13 12.70
C LEU A 24 -10.41 -14.61 12.80
N ALA A 25 -9.33 -14.08 13.36
CA ALA A 25 -9.08 -12.65 13.44
C ALA A 25 -8.97 -12.02 12.05
N PHE A 26 -8.23 -12.65 11.13
CA PHE A 26 -8.12 -12.20 9.75
C PHE A 26 -9.47 -12.23 9.03
N ALA A 27 -10.23 -13.32 9.15
CA ALA A 27 -11.56 -13.45 8.54
C ALA A 27 -12.54 -12.41 9.10
N ALA A 28 -12.52 -12.16 10.41
CA ALA A 28 -13.32 -11.12 11.04
C ALA A 28 -12.94 -9.73 10.53
N ALA A 29 -11.64 -9.43 10.45
CA ALA A 29 -11.15 -8.17 9.87
C ALA A 29 -11.56 -8.02 8.41
N TYR A 30 -11.46 -9.08 7.61
CA TYR A 30 -11.87 -9.07 6.20
C TYR A 30 -13.36 -8.78 6.05
N VAL A 31 -14.23 -9.53 6.74
CA VAL A 31 -15.69 -9.33 6.68
C VAL A 31 -16.09 -7.95 7.19
N TYR A 32 -15.34 -7.40 8.16
CA TYR A 32 -15.54 -6.05 8.64
C TYR A 32 -15.10 -5.00 7.60
N ILE A 33 -13.88 -5.09 7.07
CA ILE A 33 -13.27 -4.05 6.23
C ILE A 33 -13.80 -4.10 4.80
N ALA A 34 -13.89 -5.28 4.19
CA ALA A 34 -14.23 -5.46 2.78
C ALA A 34 -15.47 -4.67 2.31
N PRO A 35 -16.62 -4.69 3.02
CA PRO A 35 -17.80 -3.94 2.58
C PRO A 35 -17.68 -2.42 2.74
N ARG A 36 -16.66 -1.93 3.45
CA ARG A 36 -16.38 -0.49 3.62
C ARG A 36 -15.37 0.04 2.61
N LEU A 37 -14.75 -0.83 1.83
CA LEU A 37 -13.83 -0.40 0.78
C LEU A 37 -14.64 0.25 -0.35
N PRO A 38 -14.16 1.37 -0.90
CA PRO A 38 -14.78 1.97 -2.08
C PRO A 38 -14.69 1.01 -3.26
N ASP A 39 -15.63 1.17 -4.20
CA ASP A 39 -15.63 0.39 -5.44
C ASP A 39 -14.32 0.62 -6.23
N ILE A 40 -13.79 -0.46 -6.80
CA ILE A 40 -12.56 -0.44 -7.58
C ILE A 40 -12.73 0.41 -8.84
N GLU A 41 -13.95 0.49 -9.39
CA GLU A 41 -14.21 1.31 -10.58
C GLU A 41 -13.91 2.80 -10.34
N ALA A 42 -14.10 3.28 -9.11
CA ALA A 42 -13.76 4.66 -8.74
C ALA A 42 -12.25 4.95 -8.84
N LEU A 43 -11.39 3.92 -8.77
CA LEU A 43 -9.94 4.06 -8.92
C LEU A 43 -9.50 4.17 -10.39
N ARG A 44 -10.36 3.81 -11.35
CA ARG A 44 -10.06 3.92 -12.79
C ARG A 44 -10.21 5.35 -13.30
N GLU A 45 -11.16 6.10 -12.75
CA GLU A 45 -11.41 7.50 -13.14
C GLU A 45 -10.76 8.50 -12.17
N VAL A 46 -9.43 8.60 -12.22
CA VAL A 46 -8.71 9.65 -11.47
C VAL A 46 -8.82 10.99 -12.19
N ARG A 47 -9.80 11.82 -11.80
CA ARG A 47 -9.87 13.22 -12.26
C ARG A 47 -8.93 14.08 -11.43
N LEU A 48 -7.73 14.32 -11.96
CA LEU A 48 -6.81 15.28 -11.36
C LEU A 48 -7.39 16.69 -11.45
N GLN A 49 -7.44 17.40 -10.32
CA GLN A 49 -7.74 18.83 -10.31
C GLN A 49 -6.61 19.60 -11.01
N VAL A 50 -6.86 20.08 -12.23
CA VAL A 50 -5.92 20.89 -13.01
C VAL A 50 -6.31 22.37 -12.88
N PRO A 51 -5.37 23.29 -12.66
CA PRO A 51 -5.69 24.71 -12.57
C PRO A 51 -6.17 25.26 -13.92
N LEU A 52 -7.09 26.21 -13.88
CA LEU A 52 -7.47 27.03 -15.03
C LEU A 52 -6.28 27.92 -15.41
N ARG A 53 -5.92 27.94 -16.70
CA ARG A 53 -4.81 28.76 -17.22
C ARG A 53 -5.35 29.86 -18.12
N VAL A 54 -4.95 31.10 -17.86
CA VAL A 54 -5.21 32.24 -18.73
C VAL A 54 -3.94 32.50 -19.54
N LEU A 55 -4.04 32.40 -20.86
CA LEU A 55 -2.92 32.59 -21.79
C LEU A 55 -3.10 33.89 -22.58
N ALA A 56 -1.99 34.55 -22.90
CA ALA A 56 -1.96 35.67 -23.84
C ALA A 56 -2.10 35.16 -25.29
N ARG A 57 -2.29 36.09 -26.24
CA ARG A 57 -2.43 35.77 -27.67
C ARG A 57 -1.22 35.04 -28.25
N ASP A 58 -0.03 35.28 -27.68
CA ASP A 58 1.23 34.62 -28.06
C ASP A 58 1.44 33.25 -27.38
N GLY A 59 0.50 32.82 -26.53
CA GLY A 59 0.57 31.57 -25.77
C GLY A 59 1.29 31.66 -24.44
N SER A 60 1.81 32.82 -24.05
CA SER A 60 2.45 33.01 -22.74
C SER A 60 1.44 32.94 -21.59
N LEU A 61 1.85 32.36 -20.46
CA LEU A 61 0.99 32.20 -19.29
C LEU A 61 0.83 33.52 -18.54
N ILE A 62 -0.40 34.04 -18.44
CA ILE A 62 -0.73 35.25 -17.68
C ILE A 62 -1.00 34.89 -16.22
N ALA A 63 -1.85 33.88 -15.98
CA ALA A 63 -2.26 33.48 -14.63
C ALA A 63 -2.75 32.03 -14.58
N GLU A 64 -2.64 31.42 -13.40
CA GLU A 64 -3.22 30.10 -13.07
C GLU A 64 -4.16 30.24 -11.88
N PHE A 65 -5.35 29.63 -11.96
CA PHE A 65 -6.35 29.61 -10.90
C PHE A 65 -6.71 28.18 -10.52
N GLY A 66 -6.53 27.84 -9.24
CA GLY A 66 -6.87 26.53 -8.69
C GLY A 66 -6.11 26.25 -7.41
N GLU A 67 -6.65 25.41 -6.54
CA GLU A 67 -6.04 25.07 -5.24
C GLU A 67 -4.71 24.32 -5.40
N LYS A 68 -4.58 23.54 -6.48
CA LYS A 68 -3.43 22.65 -6.72
C LYS A 68 -2.76 23.01 -8.03
N ARG A 69 -1.45 23.23 -7.97
CA ARG A 69 -0.61 23.41 -9.16
C ARG A 69 -0.23 22.04 -9.70
N ARG A 70 -1.04 21.50 -10.61
CA ARG A 70 -0.82 20.19 -11.24
C ARG A 70 -0.64 20.33 -12.73
N VAL A 71 0.37 19.63 -13.26
CA VAL A 71 0.58 19.43 -14.70
C VAL A 71 0.60 17.92 -14.93
N PRO A 72 -0.51 17.33 -15.43
CA PRO A 72 -0.53 15.91 -15.77
C PRO A 72 0.51 15.60 -16.84
N LEU A 73 1.33 14.58 -16.61
CA LEU A 73 2.31 14.09 -17.56
C LEU A 73 2.11 12.59 -17.74
N GLU A 74 2.30 12.13 -18.97
CA GLU A 74 2.43 10.71 -19.26
C GLU A 74 3.76 10.18 -18.70
N LEU A 75 3.79 8.92 -18.28
CA LEU A 75 4.94 8.33 -17.58
C LEU A 75 6.21 8.33 -18.44
N ASP A 76 6.08 8.20 -19.76
CA ASP A 76 7.18 8.24 -20.73
C ASP A 76 7.83 9.62 -20.88
N ARG A 77 7.14 10.69 -20.47
CA ARG A 77 7.69 12.06 -20.40
C ARG A 77 8.52 12.30 -19.15
N ILE A 78 8.49 11.39 -18.18
CA ILE A 78 9.21 11.51 -16.92
C ILE A 78 10.64 10.95 -17.10
N PRO A 79 11.70 11.68 -16.69
CA PRO A 79 13.06 11.18 -16.78
C PRO A 79 13.21 9.82 -16.05
N PRO A 80 13.83 8.79 -16.67
CA PRO A 80 13.94 7.47 -16.05
C PRO A 80 14.63 7.49 -14.67
N ARG A 81 15.60 8.38 -14.49
CA ARG A 81 16.28 8.57 -13.20
C ARG A 81 15.33 9.08 -12.10
N LEU A 82 14.36 9.92 -12.45
CA LEU A 82 13.37 10.42 -11.48
C LEU A 82 12.42 9.29 -11.05
N VAL A 83 11.97 8.46 -12.00
CA VAL A 83 11.17 7.27 -11.71
C VAL A 83 11.94 6.33 -10.78
N GLN A 84 13.20 6.04 -11.09
CA GLN A 84 14.06 5.18 -10.25
C GLN A 84 14.28 5.77 -8.85
N ALA A 85 14.52 7.07 -8.73
CA ALA A 85 14.70 7.72 -7.43
C ALA A 85 13.43 7.66 -6.58
N PHE A 86 12.25 7.84 -7.19
CA PHE A 86 10.97 7.74 -6.50
C PHE A 86 10.71 6.30 -6.02
N LEU A 87 10.92 5.30 -6.89
CA LEU A 87 10.78 3.90 -6.52
C LEU A 87 11.75 3.53 -5.39
N ALA A 88 13.02 3.92 -5.47
CA ALA A 88 13.98 3.63 -4.41
C ALA A 88 13.62 4.26 -3.04
N ALA A 89 12.87 5.37 -3.03
CA ALA A 89 12.46 6.05 -1.81
C ALA A 89 11.16 5.49 -1.22
N GLU A 90 10.18 5.17 -2.07
CA GLU A 90 8.83 4.80 -1.64
C GLU A 90 8.61 3.28 -1.65
N ASP A 91 9.00 2.61 -2.73
CA ASP A 91 8.78 1.18 -2.95
C ASP A 91 9.75 0.64 -4.01
N ASP A 92 10.87 0.09 -3.54
CA ASP A 92 11.96 -0.39 -4.38
C ASP A 92 11.58 -1.62 -5.22
N ARG A 93 10.49 -2.30 -4.84
CA ARG A 93 10.01 -3.54 -5.46
C ARG A 93 8.60 -3.42 -6.00
N PHE A 94 8.16 -2.20 -6.25
CA PHE A 94 6.84 -1.88 -6.78
C PHE A 94 6.44 -2.77 -7.97
N TYR A 95 7.36 -2.99 -8.91
CA TYR A 95 7.12 -3.81 -10.11
C TYR A 95 7.31 -5.32 -9.90
N GLU A 96 7.83 -5.76 -8.76
CA GLU A 96 8.09 -7.17 -8.46
C GLU A 96 6.91 -7.84 -7.76
N HIS A 97 6.06 -7.07 -7.08
CA HIS A 97 4.94 -7.61 -6.30
C HIS A 97 3.57 -7.29 -6.89
N PRO A 98 2.56 -8.16 -6.71
CA PRO A 98 1.23 -8.03 -7.31
C PRO A 98 0.32 -7.04 -6.55
N GLY A 99 0.89 -5.98 -5.98
CA GLY A 99 0.19 -4.92 -5.23
C GLY A 99 0.32 -4.99 -3.71
N VAL A 100 0.76 -6.12 -3.15
CA VAL A 100 1.04 -6.25 -1.71
C VAL A 100 2.46 -6.76 -1.50
N ASP A 101 3.29 -5.94 -0.86
CA ASP A 101 4.62 -6.35 -0.41
C ASP A 101 4.55 -7.14 0.92
N TRP A 102 4.42 -8.46 0.83
CA TRP A 102 4.40 -9.35 1.99
C TRP A 102 5.68 -9.30 2.81
N GLN A 103 6.84 -9.08 2.17
CA GLN A 103 8.11 -9.02 2.87
C GLN A 103 8.25 -7.69 3.61
N GLY A 104 7.83 -6.58 2.99
CA GLY A 104 7.72 -5.27 3.62
C GLY A 104 6.78 -5.28 4.82
N LEU A 105 5.61 -5.92 4.67
CA LEU A 105 4.64 -6.06 5.76
C LEU A 105 5.21 -6.87 6.93
N LEU A 106 5.91 -7.97 6.66
CA LEU A 106 6.57 -8.75 7.69
C LEU A 106 7.68 -7.96 8.39
N ARG A 107 8.49 -7.19 7.63
CA ARG A 107 9.50 -6.29 8.22
C ARG A 107 8.86 -5.26 9.13
N ALA A 108 7.76 -4.63 8.71
CA ALA A 108 7.02 -3.66 9.49
C ALA A 108 6.42 -4.29 10.77
N ALA A 109 5.83 -5.48 10.68
CA ALA A 109 5.31 -6.19 11.84
C ALA A 109 6.41 -6.54 12.85
N VAL A 110 7.59 -6.97 12.38
CA VAL A 110 8.76 -7.22 13.24
C VAL A 110 9.28 -5.94 13.87
N ALA A 111 9.31 -4.84 13.11
CA ALA A 111 9.67 -3.52 13.63
C ALA A 111 8.72 -3.14 14.77
N LEU A 112 7.40 -3.13 14.52
CA LEU A 112 6.35 -2.82 15.50
C LEU A 112 6.48 -3.64 16.79
N VAL A 113 6.76 -4.94 16.70
CA VAL A 113 6.96 -5.78 17.90
C VAL A 113 8.20 -5.39 18.69
N ARG A 114 9.24 -4.88 18.02
CA ARG A 114 10.50 -4.45 18.66
C ARG A 114 10.42 -3.03 19.22
N THR A 115 9.75 -2.12 18.51
CA THR A 115 9.69 -0.70 18.85
C THR A 115 8.47 -0.34 19.69
N GLY A 116 7.37 -1.10 19.57
CA GLY A 116 6.08 -0.78 20.19
C GLY A 116 5.29 0.33 19.48
N GLU A 117 5.84 0.86 18.39
CA GLU A 117 5.26 1.83 17.45
C GLU A 117 5.48 1.33 16.01
#